data_AF-A0A5C2RS74-F1
#
_entry.id   AF-A0A5C2RS74-F1
#
_cell.length_a   1.000
_cell.length_b   1.000
_cell.length_c   1.000
_cell.angle_alpha   90.00
_cell.angle_beta   90.00
_cell.angle_gamma   90.00
#
_symmetry.space_group_name_H-M   'P 1'
#
loop_
_entity.id
_entity.type
_entity.pdbx_description
1 polymer ?
#
loop_
_entity_poly.entity_id
_entity_poly.type
_entity_poly.pdbx_seq_one_letter_code
_entity_poly.pdbx_strand_id
1 'polypeptide(L)'
;MSETGPPSNYDDVIRSSDRFREYFVTLRSDQLDIRKLFETVSERLRKTQGIGETHPLCDESNKLRQGHRVIYRKSQHNAGLCARFVKSFGTVLVPLSFLEAISVHLEAAKEHTVDFNEILKEVEVFPLKVGSALWETSEPVGFFERVLVWIEGPF
;
A
#
# COMPACT_ATOMS: atom_id res chain seq x y z
N MET A 1 48.34 -12.76 -3.50
CA MET A 1 47.85 -12.35 -4.84
C MET A 1 46.43 -11.88 -4.65
N SER A 2 46.17 -10.59 -4.85
CA SER A 2 44.88 -9.96 -4.60
C SER A 2 44.04 -10.04 -5.88
N GLU A 3 43.00 -10.88 -5.90
CA GLU A 3 41.99 -10.84 -6.95
C GLU A 3 41.06 -9.66 -6.72
N THR A 4 41.38 -8.52 -7.31
CA THR A 4 40.40 -7.46 -7.58
C THR A 4 39.61 -7.89 -8.81
N GLY A 5 38.44 -8.50 -8.60
CA GLY A 5 37.46 -8.75 -9.66
C GLY A 5 37.10 -7.46 -10.41
N PRO A 6 36.60 -7.56 -11.66
CA PRO A 6 36.32 -6.39 -12.48
C PRO A 6 35.31 -5.47 -11.76
N PRO A 7 35.44 -4.14 -11.88
CA PRO A 7 34.52 -3.21 -11.27
C PRO A 7 33.09 -3.54 -11.72
N SER A 8 32.16 -3.56 -10.77
CA SER A 8 30.72 -3.75 -11.00
C SER A 8 30.26 -2.92 -12.20
N ASN A 9 29.53 -3.54 -13.12
CA ASN A 9 29.07 -2.91 -14.35
C ASN A 9 28.22 -1.67 -14.03
N TYR A 10 28.70 -0.49 -14.40
CA TYR A 10 28.04 0.80 -14.10
C TYR A 10 26.61 0.86 -14.65
N ASP A 11 26.32 0.14 -15.75
CA ASP A 11 24.99 0.04 -16.35
C ASP A 11 23.97 -0.67 -15.43
N ASP A 12 24.42 -1.59 -14.57
CA ASP A 12 23.55 -2.27 -13.62
C ASP A 12 23.20 -1.36 -12.42
N VAL A 13 24.12 -0.47 -12.05
CA VAL A 13 23.90 0.53 -10.98
C VAL A 13 22.89 1.59 -11.43
N ILE A 14 23.01 2.09 -12.67
CA ILE A 14 22.07 3.06 -13.24
C ILE A 14 20.68 2.44 -13.36
N ARG A 15 20.57 1.22 -13.91
CA ARG A 15 19.31 0.48 -14.02
C ARG A 15 18.66 0.19 -12.67
N SER A 16 19.46 -0.09 -11.64
CA SER A 16 18.98 -0.27 -10.27
C SER A 16 18.42 1.02 -9.67
N SER A 17 19.02 2.18 -9.97
CA SER A 17 18.54 3.49 -9.53
C SER A 17 17.22 3.88 -10.20
N ASP A 18 17.10 3.65 -11.51
CA ASP A 18 15.86 3.90 -12.25
C ASP A 18 14.71 3.01 -11.74
N ARG A 19 14.98 1.72 -11.55
CA ARG A 19 14.01 0.79 -10.96
C ARG A 19 13.60 1.17 -9.53
N PHE A 20 14.56 1.65 -8.72
CA PHE A 20 14.25 2.18 -7.39
C PHE A 20 13.27 3.36 -7.49
N ARG A 21 13.51 4.30 -8.39
CA ARG A 21 12.62 5.45 -8.62
C ARG A 21 11.24 5.01 -9.12
N GLU A 22 11.16 4.01 -10.00
CA GLU A 22 9.90 3.42 -10.45
C GLU A 22 9.07 2.89 -9.28
N TYR A 23 9.67 2.16 -8.32
CA TYR A 23 8.95 1.69 -7.14
C TYR A 23 8.30 2.81 -6.32
N PHE A 24 8.94 3.99 -6.23
CA PHE A 24 8.34 5.15 -5.56
C PHE A 24 7.16 5.74 -6.35
N VAL A 25 7.27 5.75 -7.67
CA VAL A 25 6.20 6.23 -8.55
C VAL A 25 5.00 5.30 -8.45
N THR A 26 5.21 3.99 -8.55
CA THR A 26 4.17 2.97 -8.40
C THR A 26 3.51 3.05 -7.02
N LEU A 27 4.29 3.05 -5.93
CA LEU A 27 3.76 3.18 -4.57
C LEU A 27 2.91 4.45 -4.38
N ARG A 28 3.28 5.56 -5.05
CA ARG A 28 2.49 6.80 -5.02
C ARG A 28 1.20 6.67 -5.82
N SER A 29 1.25 6.03 -6.99
CA SER A 29 0.07 5.77 -7.83
C SER A 29 -0.92 4.85 -7.12
N ASP A 30 -0.45 3.72 -6.60
CA ASP A 30 -1.27 2.73 -5.91
C ASP A 30 -2.04 3.36 -4.74
N GLN A 31 -1.41 4.26 -3.98
CA GLN A 31 -2.11 4.99 -2.93
C GLN A 31 -3.20 5.92 -3.48
N LEU A 32 -2.96 6.63 -4.58
CA LEU A 32 -4.02 7.46 -5.17
C LEU A 32 -5.22 6.61 -5.53
N ASP A 33 -4.99 5.42 -6.06
CA ASP A 33 -6.05 4.52 -6.47
C ASP A 33 -6.75 3.90 -5.25
N ILE A 34 -6.03 3.37 -4.26
CA ILE A 34 -6.63 2.83 -3.03
C ILE A 34 -7.45 3.89 -2.28
N ARG A 35 -7.00 5.15 -2.22
CA ARG A 35 -7.80 6.23 -1.63
C ARG A 35 -9.11 6.46 -2.39
N LYS A 36 -9.08 6.50 -3.72
CA LYS A 36 -10.30 6.61 -4.55
C LYS A 36 -11.21 5.41 -4.33
N LEU A 37 -10.66 4.20 -4.17
CA LEU A 37 -11.42 3.00 -3.83
C LEU A 37 -12.18 3.20 -2.52
N PHE A 38 -11.50 3.61 -1.45
CA PHE A 38 -12.13 3.86 -0.15
C PHE A 38 -13.21 4.96 -0.22
N GLU A 39 -12.96 6.04 -0.96
CA GLU A 39 -13.95 7.11 -1.16
C GLU A 39 -15.20 6.61 -1.89
N THR A 40 -14.99 5.83 -2.96
CA THR A 40 -16.07 5.23 -3.75
C THR A 40 -16.90 4.25 -2.93
N VAL A 41 -16.23 3.37 -2.17
CA VAL A 41 -16.90 2.41 -1.27
C VAL A 41 -17.70 3.15 -0.21
N SER A 42 -17.11 4.17 0.43
CA SER A 42 -17.79 4.99 1.45
C SER A 42 -19.02 5.70 0.88
N GLU A 43 -18.94 6.25 -0.34
CA GLU A 43 -20.07 6.91 -0.98
C GLU A 43 -21.19 5.93 -1.34
N ARG A 44 -20.84 4.75 -1.87
CA ARG A 44 -21.81 3.71 -2.19
C ARG A 44 -22.53 3.20 -0.94
N LEU A 45 -21.80 2.84 0.12
CA LEU A 45 -22.38 2.37 1.38
C LEU A 45 -23.41 3.35 1.94
N ARG A 46 -23.11 4.66 1.91
CA ARG A 46 -24.01 5.71 2.39
C ARG A 46 -25.29 5.84 1.56
N LYS A 47 -25.18 5.67 0.24
CA LYS A 47 -26.30 5.79 -0.70
C LYS A 47 -27.14 4.51 -0.80
N THR A 48 -26.65 3.38 -0.31
CA THR A 48 -27.37 2.10 -0.37
C THR A 48 -28.50 2.06 0.64
N GLN A 49 -29.71 1.82 0.15
CA GLN A 49 -30.90 1.57 0.96
C GLN A 49 -30.66 0.33 1.86
N GLY A 50 -30.91 0.45 3.16
CA GLY A 50 -30.67 -0.62 4.16
C GLY A 50 -29.35 -0.49 4.93
N ILE A 51 -28.35 0.24 4.40
CA ILE A 51 -27.11 0.56 5.11
C ILE A 51 -27.24 1.96 5.70
N GLY A 52 -27.17 2.99 4.85
CA GLY A 52 -27.22 4.39 5.29
C GLY A 52 -25.96 4.85 6.05
N GLU A 53 -25.89 6.14 6.37
CA GLU A 53 -24.70 6.77 6.96
C GLU A 53 -24.29 6.24 8.33
N THR A 54 -25.24 5.77 9.14
CA THR A 54 -25.00 5.32 10.51
C THR A 54 -24.75 3.82 10.62
N HIS A 55 -24.61 3.11 9.50
CA HIS A 55 -24.40 1.66 9.52
C HIS A 55 -23.00 1.31 10.05
N PRO A 56 -22.85 0.21 10.83
CA PRO A 56 -21.55 -0.27 11.28
C PRO A 56 -20.54 -0.52 10.14
N LEU A 57 -21.01 -0.83 8.94
CA LEU A 57 -20.16 -1.00 7.74
C LEU A 57 -19.51 0.31 7.28
N CYS A 58 -20.16 1.45 7.49
CA CYS A 58 -19.56 2.77 7.24
C CYS A 58 -18.41 3.03 8.23
N ASP A 59 -18.58 2.63 9.50
CA ASP A 59 -17.53 2.72 10.51
C ASP A 59 -16.36 1.77 10.23
N GLU A 60 -16.64 0.54 9.82
CA GLU A 60 -15.63 -0.44 9.43
C GLU A 60 -14.84 0.02 8.20
N SER A 61 -15.52 0.54 7.17
CA SER A 61 -14.86 1.13 5.99
C SER A 61 -13.97 2.32 6.36
N ASN A 62 -14.43 3.19 7.26
CA ASN A 62 -13.62 4.30 7.78
C ASN A 62 -12.40 3.84 8.59
N LYS A 63 -12.53 2.77 9.39
CA LYS A 63 -11.41 2.17 10.13
C LYS A 63 -10.36 1.60 9.18
N LEU A 64 -10.77 0.84 8.16
CA LEU A 64 -9.87 0.31 7.13
C LEU A 64 -9.13 1.43 6.38
N ARG A 65 -9.86 2.47 5.97
CA ARG A 65 -9.27 3.65 5.31
C ARG A 65 -8.23 4.33 6.22
N GLN A 66 -8.53 4.46 7.50
CA GLN A 66 -7.62 5.10 8.45
C GLN A 66 -6.40 4.23 8.75
N GLY A 67 -6.56 2.91 8.89
CA GLY A 67 -5.47 1.95 9.05
C GLY A 67 -4.51 2.02 7.85
N HIS A 68 -5.04 1.94 6.63
CA HIS A 68 -4.27 2.10 5.41
C HIS A 68 -3.49 3.42 5.38
N ARG A 69 -4.13 4.55 5.76
CA ARG A 69 -3.47 5.86 5.79
C ARG A 69 -2.30 5.91 6.77
N VAL A 70 -2.42 5.24 7.92
CA VAL A 70 -1.35 5.17 8.92
C VAL A 70 -0.16 4.39 8.38
N ILE A 71 -0.38 3.17 7.88
CA ILE A 71 0.70 2.32 7.34
C ILE A 71 1.35 2.99 6.14
N TYR A 72 0.57 3.60 5.25
CA TYR A 72 1.14 4.32 4.12
C TYR A 72 2.01 5.50 4.55
N ARG A 73 1.62 6.28 5.57
CA ARG A 73 2.48 7.34 6.11
C ARG A 73 3.79 6.79 6.66
N LYS A 74 3.77 5.65 7.34
CA LYS A 74 5.00 4.98 7.79
C LYS A 74 5.86 4.54 6.61
N SER A 75 5.25 3.95 5.58
CA SER A 75 5.93 3.56 4.34
C SER A 75 6.57 4.76 3.63
N GLN A 76 5.83 5.87 3.46
CA GLN A 76 6.35 7.12 2.90
C GLN A 76 7.50 7.70 3.73
N HIS A 77 7.39 7.67 5.06
CA HIS A 77 8.44 8.13 5.94
C HIS A 77 9.71 7.29 5.77
N ASN A 78 9.59 5.97 5.73
CA ASN A 78 10.71 5.05 5.51
C ASN A 78 11.34 5.28 4.13
N ALA A 79 10.52 5.38 3.09
CA ALA A 79 10.95 5.65 1.73
C ALA A 79 11.66 7.03 1.62
N GLY A 80 11.17 8.04 2.34
CA GLY A 80 11.82 9.35 2.45
C GLY A 80 13.12 9.35 3.25
N LEU A 81 13.30 8.42 4.20
CA LEU A 81 14.59 8.19 4.85
C LEU A 81 15.58 7.50 3.90
N CYS A 82 15.14 6.50 3.13
CA CYS A 82 15.97 5.87 2.08
C CYS A 82 16.41 6.88 1.01
N ALA A 83 15.51 7.76 0.55
CA ALA A 83 15.87 8.79 -0.43
C ALA A 83 16.89 9.79 0.13
N ARG A 84 16.76 10.19 1.41
CA ARG A 84 17.75 11.03 2.10
C ARG A 84 19.08 10.31 2.27
N PHE A 85 19.05 9.02 2.61
CA PHE A 85 20.23 8.17 2.74
C PHE A 85 21.02 8.12 1.43
N VAL A 86 20.35 7.80 0.31
CA VAL A 86 20.98 7.75 -1.03
C VAL A 86 21.55 9.11 -1.43
N LYS A 87 20.83 10.21 -1.14
CA LYS A 87 21.31 11.57 -1.40
C LYS A 87 22.57 11.89 -0.60
N SER A 88 22.64 11.51 0.68
CA SER A 88 23.79 11.74 1.55
C SER A 88 25.00 10.87 1.17
N PHE A 89 24.76 9.63 0.71
CA PHE A 89 25.80 8.72 0.22
C PHE A 89 26.59 9.30 -0.96
N GLY A 90 25.92 9.99 -1.89
CA GLY A 90 26.57 10.67 -3.00
C GLY A 90 27.45 11.87 -2.59
N THR A 91 27.35 12.34 -1.34
CA THR A 91 28.06 13.53 -0.84
C THR A 91 29.13 13.22 0.22
N VAL A 92 29.14 12.04 0.83
CA VAL A 92 30.01 11.71 1.98
C VAL A 92 30.65 10.34 1.81
N LEU A 93 31.99 10.28 1.79
CA LEU A 93 32.76 9.03 1.91
C LEU A 93 32.35 8.29 3.20
N VAL A 94 31.89 7.05 3.05
CA VAL A 94 30.98 6.36 3.96
C VAL A 94 31.60 5.94 5.30
N PRO A 95 31.06 6.40 6.46
CA PRO A 95 31.33 5.82 7.79
C PRO A 95 30.46 4.58 8.09
N LEU A 96 30.93 3.68 8.96
CA LEU A 96 30.26 2.44 9.42
C LEU A 96 28.79 2.61 9.87
N SER A 97 28.43 3.78 10.43
CA SER A 97 27.04 4.10 10.82
C SER A 97 26.04 4.11 9.66
N PHE A 98 26.51 4.13 8.40
CA PHE A 98 25.65 4.02 7.22
C PHE A 98 25.10 2.60 7.01
N LEU A 99 25.82 1.54 7.35
CA LEU A 99 25.37 0.16 7.12
C LEU A 99 24.28 -0.26 8.11
N GLU A 100 24.35 0.24 9.35
CA GLU A 100 23.34 0.00 10.38
C GLU A 100 21.98 0.60 10.00
N ALA A 101 21.96 1.79 9.38
CA ALA A 101 20.74 2.43 8.93
C ALA A 101 20.02 1.63 7.83
N ILE A 102 20.76 0.99 6.90
CA ILE A 102 20.18 0.13 5.86
C ILE A 102 19.43 -1.03 6.49
N SER A 103 20.05 -1.71 7.46
CA SER A 103 19.44 -2.86 8.14
C SER A 103 18.17 -2.46 8.88
N VAL A 104 18.16 -1.30 9.56
CA VAL A 104 16.97 -0.78 10.24
C VAL A 104 15.83 -0.48 9.24
N HIS A 105 16.14 0.13 8.09
CA HIS A 105 15.13 0.42 7.07
C HIS A 105 14.57 -0.84 6.40
N LEU A 106 15.41 -1.86 6.21
CA LEU A 106 14.99 -3.15 5.68
C LEU A 106 14.03 -3.87 6.62
N GLU A 107 14.34 -3.93 7.92
CA GLU A 107 13.44 -4.55 8.91
C GLU A 107 12.11 -3.80 9.01
N ALA A 108 12.13 -2.46 9.02
CA ALA A 108 10.90 -1.67 8.99
C ALA A 108 10.05 -1.91 7.72
N ALA A 109 10.70 -2.11 6.56
CA ALA A 109 10.00 -2.43 5.31
C ALA A 109 9.35 -3.83 5.35
N LYS A 110 10.02 -4.81 5.97
CA LYS A 110 9.45 -6.14 6.20
C LYS A 110 8.23 -6.08 7.12
N GLU A 111 8.35 -5.35 8.23
CA GLU A 111 7.24 -5.14 9.17
C GLU A 111 6.03 -4.50 8.48
N HIS A 112 6.24 -3.44 7.69
CA HIS A 112 5.15 -2.83 6.92
C HIS A 112 4.50 -3.78 5.92
N THR A 113 5.27 -4.70 5.34
CA THR A 113 4.72 -5.73 4.42
C THR A 113 3.79 -6.68 5.16
N VAL A 114 4.11 -7.03 6.40
CA VAL A 114 3.23 -7.83 7.27
C VAL A 114 1.95 -7.05 7.58
N ASP A 115 2.06 -5.78 8.01
CA ASP A 115 0.91 -4.91 8.29
C ASP A 115 -0.02 -4.76 7.06
N PHE A 116 0.56 -4.60 5.86
CA PHE A 116 -0.20 -4.52 4.61
C PHE A 116 -0.95 -5.83 4.32
N ASN A 117 -0.32 -6.98 4.55
CA ASN A 117 -0.95 -8.28 4.35
C ASN A 117 -2.10 -8.54 5.34
N GLU A 118 -2.03 -8.01 6.56
CA GLU A 118 -3.14 -8.09 7.52
C GLU A 118 -4.34 -7.27 7.05
N ILE A 119 -4.12 -6.03 6.60
CA ILE A 119 -5.18 -5.22 6.01
C ILE A 119 -5.73 -5.86 4.74
N LEU A 120 -4.90 -6.47 3.91
CA LEU A 120 -5.34 -7.15 2.70
C LEU A 120 -6.37 -8.25 3.02
N LYS A 121 -6.11 -9.07 4.05
CA LYS A 121 -7.06 -10.09 4.51
C LYS A 121 -8.40 -9.50 4.95
N GLU A 122 -8.37 -8.37 5.67
CA GLU A 122 -9.62 -7.70 6.07
C GLU A 122 -10.37 -7.12 4.87
N VAL A 123 -9.65 -6.55 3.90
CA VAL A 123 -10.22 -6.03 2.65
C VAL A 123 -10.83 -7.15 1.80
N GLU A 124 -10.21 -8.32 1.71
CA GLU A 124 -10.73 -9.48 0.97
C GLU A 124 -12.04 -10.01 1.54
N VAL A 125 -12.22 -9.95 2.87
CA VAL A 125 -13.43 -10.44 3.54
C VAL A 125 -14.55 -9.39 3.56
N PHE A 126 -14.23 -8.11 3.39
CA PHE A 126 -15.19 -7.00 3.47
C PHE A 126 -16.36 -7.12 2.46
N PRO A 127 -16.15 -7.45 1.17
CA PRO A 127 -17.24 -7.66 0.20
C PRO A 127 -18.27 -8.71 0.65
N LEU A 128 -17.83 -9.79 1.31
CA LEU A 128 -18.71 -10.85 1.82
C LEU A 128 -19.59 -10.35 2.97
N LYS A 129 -19.04 -9.51 3.86
CA LYS A 129 -19.81 -8.88 4.94
C LYS A 129 -20.87 -7.93 4.41
N VAL A 130 -20.52 -7.13 3.39
CA VAL A 130 -21.49 -6.29 2.67
C VAL A 130 -22.57 -7.19 2.07
N GLY A 131 -22.16 -8.32 1.46
CA GLY A 131 -22.98 -9.45 0.99
C GLY A 131 -24.13 -9.79 1.93
N SER A 132 -23.73 -10.23 3.11
CA SER A 132 -24.63 -10.69 4.17
C SER A 132 -25.61 -9.61 4.61
N ALA A 133 -25.14 -8.37 4.81
CA ALA A 133 -25.98 -7.27 5.30
C ALA A 133 -27.07 -6.84 4.30
N LEU A 134 -26.78 -6.93 2.99
CA LEU A 134 -27.76 -6.60 1.95
C LEU A 134 -28.75 -7.74 1.69
N TRP A 135 -28.36 -8.99 1.90
CA TRP A 135 -29.30 -10.12 1.88
C TRP A 135 -30.36 -10.02 2.99
N GLU A 136 -29.98 -9.50 4.16
CA GLU A 136 -30.89 -9.24 5.27
C GLU A 136 -31.87 -8.08 4.99
N THR A 137 -31.57 -7.18 4.04
CA THR A 137 -32.32 -5.94 3.80
C THR A 137 -33.04 -5.88 2.45
N SER A 138 -33.19 -7.01 1.75
CA SER A 138 -33.65 -7.12 0.36
C SER A 138 -32.76 -6.35 -0.62
N GLU A 139 -31.92 -7.11 -1.34
CA GLU A 139 -30.88 -6.61 -2.23
C GLU A 139 -31.43 -5.66 -3.32
N PRO A 140 -30.81 -4.49 -3.55
CA PRO A 140 -30.95 -3.79 -4.83
C PRO A 140 -30.25 -4.61 -5.92
N VAL A 141 -31.03 -5.19 -6.83
CA VAL A 141 -30.58 -6.13 -7.87
C VAL A 141 -29.21 -5.78 -8.48
N GLY A 142 -28.28 -6.73 -8.37
CA GLY A 142 -26.97 -6.72 -9.04
C GLY A 142 -25.92 -5.84 -8.39
N PHE A 143 -26.10 -5.42 -7.12
CA PHE A 143 -25.10 -4.65 -6.41
C PHE A 143 -23.81 -5.47 -6.20
N PHE A 144 -23.94 -6.73 -5.78
CA PHE A 144 -22.78 -7.59 -5.54
C PHE A 144 -22.07 -7.98 -6.82
N GLU A 145 -22.83 -8.23 -7.86
CA GLU A 145 -22.29 -8.54 -9.19
C GLU A 145 -21.43 -7.38 -9.71
N ARG A 146 -21.84 -6.13 -9.47
CA ARG A 146 -21.04 -4.94 -9.81
C ARG A 146 -19.81 -4.72 -8.94
N VAL A 147 -19.80 -5.23 -7.71
CA VAL A 147 -18.64 -5.13 -6.80
C VAL A 147 -17.64 -6.26 -7.06
N LEU A 148 -18.11 -7.49 -7.24
CA LEU A 148 -17.31 -8.67 -7.55
C LEU A 148 -16.62 -8.57 -8.91
N VAL A 149 -17.34 -8.17 -9.96
CA VAL A 149 -16.75 -7.91 -11.29
C VAL A 149 -15.66 -6.83 -11.23
N TRP A 150 -15.70 -5.94 -10.24
CA TRP A 150 -14.71 -4.89 -10.07
C TRP A 150 -13.48 -5.35 -9.28
N ILE A 151 -13.64 -6.34 -8.40
CA ILE A 151 -12.53 -6.99 -7.67
C ILE A 151 -11.80 -7.99 -8.57
N GLU A 152 -12.53 -8.66 -9.47
CA GLU A 152 -11.99 -9.65 -10.41
C GLU A 152 -11.52 -9.04 -11.74
N GLY A 153 -11.73 -7.74 -11.94
CA GLY A 153 -11.28 -7.01 -13.13
C GLY A 153 -9.77 -6.80 -13.14
N PRO A 154 -9.09 -6.84 -14.30
CA PRO A 154 -7.65 -6.68 -14.38
C PRO A 154 -7.27 -5.23 -14.05
N PHE A 155 -6.44 -5.08 -13.01
CA PHE A 155 -5.58 -3.91 -12.80
C PHE A 155 -4.37 -4.01 -13.74
#